data_AF-A0A829M9U5-F1
#
_entry.id   AF-A0A829M9U5-F1
#
_cell.length_a   1.000
_cell.length_b   1.000
_cell.length_c   1.000
_cell.angle_alpha   90.00
_cell.angle_beta   90.00
_cell.angle_gamma   90.00
#
_symmetry.space_group_name_H-M   'P 1'
#
loop_
_entity.id
_entity.type
_entity.pdbx_description
1 polymer ?
#
loop_
_entity_poly.entity_id
_entity_poly.type
_entity_poly.pdbx_seq_one_letter_code
_entity_poly.pdbx_strand_id
1 'polypeptide(L)'
;MQTFAEQPAIDWTQPGTESELGLLIVQVVNEIVDPRNRYIMARRLGLIDGSNTLESIGETLNLTRERVRQLQNTAITQVQHDAHRLGSAAATLAVVFNFLDKDPTAIEALAQSLLTAAQELFSCQPTWLIKSVSRMGGRTPRQADEIAAAAAAIRDAERRRGRELAHEQRQILTCDRIVDKWIHAATWPPHLKHADSERSTQRRRMPTPSGIASVGSFDSEKNGTVVHFESLLEESVFITAEGSDKILTYQEQPCQIAYIGEDGQSHTYYPDLLLTLNDGRMLLAEVKPLWQMALTTNRIKCEAAQRYAAQTGWGWVSVGSSGQAYRDLEQRDISDLTRASLTAALNEGPVSWAHLQELRTQAPITAMDVAAFAVQENIGLELFPYRLYHVNDV
;
A
#
# COMPACT_ATOMS: atom_id res chain seq x y z
N MET A 1 -63.20 17.88 -18.48
CA MET A 1 -61.84 18.39 -18.25
C MET A 1 -61.37 17.86 -16.91
N GLN A 2 -60.62 16.75 -16.90
CA GLN A 2 -59.91 16.33 -15.69
C GLN A 2 -58.55 17.02 -15.72
N THR A 3 -58.36 17.92 -14.77
CA THR A 3 -57.07 18.53 -14.43
C THR A 3 -56.15 17.43 -13.92
N PHE A 4 -55.14 17.06 -14.70
CA PHE A 4 -54.05 16.23 -14.20
C PHE A 4 -53.33 17.04 -13.10
N ALA A 5 -53.38 16.52 -11.87
CA ALA A 5 -52.58 17.03 -10.77
C ALA A 5 -51.11 17.01 -11.18
N GLU A 6 -50.38 18.09 -10.90
CA GLU A 6 -48.93 18.18 -11.07
C GLU A 6 -48.27 17.00 -10.35
N GLN A 7 -47.86 15.99 -11.11
CA GLN A 7 -47.08 14.88 -10.60
C GLN A 7 -45.70 15.41 -10.19
N PRO A 8 -45.13 14.93 -9.07
CA PRO A 8 -43.77 15.31 -8.70
C PRO A 8 -42.80 14.92 -9.81
N ALA A 9 -41.85 15.80 -10.12
CA ALA A 9 -40.81 15.54 -11.10
C ALA A 9 -40.03 14.27 -10.71
N ILE A 10 -39.85 13.35 -11.66
CA ILE A 10 -39.09 12.11 -11.46
C ILE A 10 -37.65 12.48 -11.09
N ASP A 11 -37.20 12.01 -9.93
CA ASP A 11 -35.82 12.14 -9.46
C ASP A 11 -34.99 10.95 -9.95
N TRP A 12 -34.24 11.18 -11.03
CA TRP A 12 -33.43 10.18 -11.72
C TRP A 12 -32.16 9.75 -10.95
N THR A 13 -31.97 10.21 -9.71
CA THR A 13 -30.75 9.95 -8.91
C THR A 13 -30.85 8.72 -7.99
N GLN A 14 -31.95 7.96 -8.03
CA GLN A 14 -32.19 6.81 -7.15
C GLN A 14 -31.64 5.48 -7.76
N PRO A 15 -31.05 4.58 -6.96
CA PRO A 15 -30.36 3.35 -7.42
C PRO A 15 -31.27 2.20 -7.94
N GLY A 16 -32.39 2.53 -8.59
CA GLY A 16 -33.26 1.59 -9.33
C GLY A 16 -33.48 1.97 -10.80
N THR A 17 -33.09 3.19 -11.21
CA THR A 17 -33.30 3.75 -12.56
C THR A 17 -32.20 3.38 -13.57
N GLU A 18 -31.06 2.86 -13.15
CA GLU A 18 -30.00 2.35 -14.06
C GLU A 18 -30.56 1.24 -14.95
N SER A 19 -31.43 0.38 -14.40
CA SER A 19 -32.16 -0.65 -15.14
C SER A 19 -33.06 -0.06 -16.25
N GLU A 20 -33.66 1.12 -16.04
CA GLU A 20 -34.56 1.75 -17.00
C GLU A 20 -33.83 2.32 -18.21
N LEU A 21 -32.66 2.93 -18.01
CA LEU A 21 -31.81 3.40 -19.12
C LEU A 21 -31.31 2.21 -19.95
N GLY A 22 -30.91 1.12 -19.30
CA GLY A 22 -30.55 -0.14 -19.97
C GLY A 22 -31.68 -0.68 -20.84
N LEU A 23 -32.89 -0.81 -20.27
CA LEU A 23 -34.09 -1.25 -20.98
C LEU A 23 -34.44 -0.31 -22.14
N LEU A 24 -34.29 1.00 -21.95
CA LEU A 24 -34.55 1.99 -23.00
C LEU A 24 -33.56 1.86 -24.17
N ILE A 25 -32.27 1.61 -23.90
CA ILE A 25 -31.28 1.34 -24.94
C ILE A 25 -31.62 0.05 -25.70
N VAL A 26 -32.07 -1.00 -25.00
CA VAL A 26 -32.55 -2.24 -25.64
C VAL A 26 -33.77 -1.97 -26.53
N GLN A 27 -34.73 -1.18 -26.05
CA GLN A 27 -35.91 -0.77 -26.80
C GLN A 27 -35.53 0.00 -28.08
N VAL A 28 -34.58 0.93 -27.98
CA VAL A 28 -34.03 1.68 -29.11
C VAL A 28 -33.45 0.73 -30.18
N VAL A 29 -32.74 -0.32 -29.76
CA VAL A 29 -32.20 -1.33 -30.68
C VAL A 29 -33.33 -2.14 -31.33
N ASN A 30 -34.35 -2.50 -30.57
CA ASN A 30 -35.49 -3.27 -31.07
C ASN A 30 -36.30 -2.51 -32.14
N GLU A 31 -36.34 -1.19 -32.07
CA GLU A 31 -37.01 -0.33 -33.07
C GLU A 31 -36.24 -0.17 -34.39
N ILE A 32 -34.99 -0.65 -34.49
CA ILE A 32 -34.24 -0.65 -35.74
C ILE A 32 -34.98 -1.53 -36.76
N VAL A 33 -35.45 -0.91 -37.84
CA VAL A 33 -36.30 -1.56 -38.86
C VAL A 33 -35.59 -2.70 -39.57
N ASP A 34 -34.37 -2.45 -40.04
CA ASP A 34 -33.59 -3.45 -40.78
C ASP A 34 -33.10 -4.56 -39.82
N PRO A 35 -33.53 -5.83 -40.02
CA PRO A 35 -33.20 -6.92 -39.10
C PRO A 35 -31.71 -7.21 -38.99
N ARG A 36 -30.94 -6.93 -40.06
CA ARG A 36 -29.49 -7.16 -40.10
C ARG A 36 -28.76 -6.08 -39.30
N ASN A 37 -29.13 -4.82 -39.46
CA ASN A 37 -28.63 -3.70 -38.67
C ASN A 37 -28.97 -3.86 -37.19
N ARG A 38 -30.20 -4.31 -36.88
CA ARG A 38 -30.64 -4.62 -35.51
C ARG A 38 -29.78 -5.71 -34.89
N TYR A 39 -29.54 -6.80 -35.61
CA TYR A 39 -28.66 -7.89 -35.15
C TYR A 39 -27.22 -7.40 -34.89
N ILE A 40 -26.66 -6.60 -35.80
CA ILE A 40 -25.32 -6.02 -35.64
C ILE A 40 -25.28 -5.14 -34.39
N MET A 41 -26.25 -4.25 -34.19
CA MET A 41 -26.30 -3.38 -33.01
C MET A 41 -26.46 -4.18 -31.72
N ALA A 42 -27.35 -5.17 -31.67
CA ALA A 42 -27.54 -6.03 -30.51
C ALA A 42 -26.25 -6.80 -30.12
N ARG A 43 -25.54 -7.38 -31.11
CA ARG A 43 -24.23 -8.02 -30.88
C ARG A 43 -23.17 -7.03 -30.38
N ARG A 44 -23.08 -5.84 -30.98
CA ARG A 44 -22.08 -4.82 -30.63
C ARG A 44 -22.27 -4.29 -29.21
N LEU A 45 -23.51 -4.18 -28.76
CA LEU A 45 -23.88 -3.76 -27.40
C LEU A 45 -23.75 -4.89 -26.37
N GLY A 46 -23.51 -6.13 -26.82
CA GLY A 46 -23.43 -7.31 -25.94
C GLY A 46 -24.78 -7.76 -25.38
N LEU A 47 -25.88 -7.43 -26.07
CA LEU A 47 -27.25 -7.81 -25.68
C LEU A 47 -27.60 -9.26 -26.03
N ILE A 48 -26.78 -9.87 -26.88
CA ILE A 48 -26.91 -11.25 -27.33
C ILE A 48 -25.54 -11.90 -27.33
N ASP A 49 -25.51 -13.21 -27.06
CA ASP A 49 -24.28 -13.97 -26.87
C ASP A 49 -23.31 -13.91 -28.05
N GLY A 50 -22.02 -13.99 -27.73
CA GLY A 50 -20.92 -14.03 -28.69
C GLY A 50 -20.05 -12.77 -28.67
N SER A 51 -18.90 -12.83 -29.35
CA SER A 51 -17.97 -11.70 -29.41
C SER A 51 -18.62 -10.48 -30.07
N ASN A 52 -18.39 -9.31 -29.48
CA ASN A 52 -18.98 -8.02 -29.86
C ASN A 52 -18.09 -7.18 -30.80
N THR A 53 -16.99 -7.75 -31.29
CA THR A 53 -16.06 -7.04 -32.18
C THR A 53 -16.60 -6.96 -33.61
N LEU A 54 -16.21 -5.91 -34.35
CA LEU A 54 -16.64 -5.75 -35.75
C LEU A 54 -16.13 -6.90 -36.62
N GLU A 55 -14.94 -7.41 -36.30
CA GLU A 55 -14.28 -8.53 -36.94
C GLU A 55 -15.10 -9.82 -36.74
N SER A 56 -15.42 -10.18 -35.49
CA SER A 56 -16.16 -11.42 -35.21
C SER A 56 -17.60 -11.39 -35.75
N ILE A 57 -18.25 -10.23 -35.71
CA ILE A 57 -19.57 -10.06 -36.34
C ILE A 57 -19.45 -10.18 -37.86
N GLY A 58 -18.37 -9.66 -38.44
CA GLY A 58 -18.06 -9.78 -39.87
C GLY A 58 -17.93 -11.24 -40.28
N GLU A 59 -17.12 -12.01 -39.56
CA GLU A 59 -16.96 -13.46 -39.77
C GLU A 59 -18.31 -14.19 -39.69
N THR A 60 -19.11 -13.91 -38.66
CA THR A 60 -20.43 -14.54 -38.47
C THR A 60 -21.38 -14.27 -39.64
N LEU A 61 -21.33 -13.07 -40.22
CA LEU A 61 -22.23 -12.61 -41.28
C LEU A 61 -21.64 -12.71 -42.69
N ASN A 62 -20.44 -13.30 -42.83
CA ASN A 62 -19.65 -13.31 -44.06
C ASN A 62 -19.49 -11.91 -44.67
N LEU A 63 -19.10 -10.95 -43.84
CA LEU A 63 -18.89 -9.55 -44.16
C LEU A 63 -17.48 -9.11 -43.75
N THR A 64 -16.95 -8.10 -44.44
CA THR A 64 -15.75 -7.42 -43.97
C THR A 64 -16.06 -6.60 -42.71
N ARG A 65 -15.05 -6.44 -41.84
CA ARG A 65 -15.10 -5.54 -40.68
C ARG A 65 -15.65 -4.14 -41.04
N GLU A 66 -15.18 -3.62 -42.17
CA GLU A 66 -15.59 -2.30 -42.67
C GLU A 66 -17.07 -2.28 -43.09
N ARG A 67 -17.56 -3.35 -43.70
CA ARG A 67 -18.98 -3.45 -44.06
C ARG A 67 -19.87 -3.50 -42.82
N VAL A 68 -19.47 -4.20 -41.77
CA VAL A 68 -20.20 -4.20 -40.48
C VAL A 68 -20.23 -2.81 -39.88
N ARG A 69 -19.10 -2.07 -39.90
CA ARG A 69 -19.04 -0.67 -39.42
C ARG A 69 -19.99 0.26 -40.18
N GLN A 70 -20.09 0.11 -41.50
CA GLN A 70 -21.02 0.90 -42.34
C GLN A 70 -22.49 0.61 -41.98
N LEU A 71 -22.86 -0.66 -41.82
CA LEU A 71 -24.21 -1.07 -41.43
C LEU A 71 -24.57 -0.56 -40.03
N GLN A 72 -23.64 -0.67 -39.07
CA GLN A 72 -23.77 -0.08 -37.73
C GLN A 72 -24.02 1.42 -37.79
N ASN A 73 -23.21 2.17 -38.56
CA ASN A 73 -23.40 3.62 -38.69
C ASN A 73 -24.72 3.99 -39.37
N THR A 74 -25.17 3.18 -40.33
CA THR A 74 -26.47 3.33 -40.97
C THR A 74 -27.60 3.18 -39.94
N ALA A 75 -27.49 2.17 -39.06
CA ALA A 75 -28.44 1.94 -37.97
C ALA A 75 -28.48 3.13 -37.00
N ILE A 76 -27.32 3.60 -36.55
CA ILE A 76 -27.22 4.75 -35.62
C ILE A 76 -27.84 6.00 -36.24
N THR A 77 -27.56 6.29 -37.52
CA THR A 77 -28.13 7.46 -38.20
C THR A 77 -29.65 7.33 -38.35
N GLN A 78 -30.18 6.15 -38.67
CA GLN A 78 -31.62 5.93 -38.73
C GLN A 78 -32.29 6.20 -37.37
N VAL A 79 -31.75 5.62 -36.30
CA VAL A 79 -32.28 5.82 -34.93
C VAL A 79 -32.18 7.28 -34.49
N GLN A 80 -31.07 7.95 -34.83
CA GLN A 80 -30.89 9.37 -34.56
C GLN A 80 -31.98 10.23 -35.22
N HIS A 81 -32.39 9.91 -36.45
CA HIS A 81 -33.53 10.58 -37.09
C HIS A 81 -34.84 10.29 -36.35
N ASP A 82 -35.03 9.06 -35.89
CA ASP A 82 -36.22 8.65 -35.13
C ASP A 82 -36.30 9.32 -33.74
N ALA A 83 -35.20 9.87 -33.21
CA ALA A 83 -35.21 10.66 -31.97
C ALA A 83 -36.09 11.92 -32.06
N HIS A 84 -36.37 12.41 -33.27
CA HIS A 84 -37.29 13.53 -33.50
C HIS A 84 -38.74 13.07 -33.75
N ARG A 85 -39.00 11.76 -33.84
CA ARG A 85 -40.32 11.18 -34.06
C ARG A 85 -40.98 10.88 -32.72
N LEU A 86 -42.04 11.62 -32.39
CA LEU A 86 -42.83 11.41 -31.17
C LEU A 86 -43.29 9.94 -31.04
N GLY A 87 -43.07 9.35 -29.87
CA GLY A 87 -43.45 7.97 -29.54
C GLY A 87 -42.41 6.90 -29.86
N SER A 88 -41.24 7.26 -30.41
CA SER A 88 -40.10 6.32 -30.53
C SER A 88 -39.34 6.21 -29.21
N ALA A 89 -38.70 5.06 -28.98
CA ALA A 89 -37.77 4.89 -27.87
C ALA A 89 -36.58 5.87 -27.93
N ALA A 90 -36.14 6.22 -29.14
CA ALA A 90 -35.08 7.20 -29.37
C ALA A 90 -35.49 8.61 -28.91
N ALA A 91 -36.76 9.00 -29.09
CA ALA A 91 -37.28 10.26 -28.61
C ALA A 91 -37.35 10.29 -27.07
N THR A 92 -37.76 9.19 -26.44
CA THR A 92 -37.70 9.05 -24.97
C THR A 92 -36.26 9.14 -24.46
N LEU A 93 -35.31 8.49 -25.14
CA LEU A 93 -33.88 8.55 -24.80
C LEU A 93 -33.34 9.99 -24.90
N ALA A 94 -33.72 10.73 -25.94
CA ALA A 94 -33.36 12.13 -26.08
C ALA A 94 -33.91 13.00 -24.93
N VAL A 95 -35.15 12.75 -24.51
CA VAL A 95 -35.76 13.42 -23.37
C VAL A 95 -35.00 13.11 -22.07
N VAL A 96 -34.67 11.84 -21.82
CA VAL A 96 -33.86 11.44 -20.66
C VAL A 96 -32.51 12.15 -20.67
N PHE A 97 -31.81 12.21 -21.81
CA PHE A 97 -30.54 12.93 -21.90
C PHE A 97 -30.68 14.42 -21.62
N ASN A 98 -31.75 15.06 -22.08
CA ASN A 98 -32.02 16.47 -21.75
C ASN A 98 -32.34 16.66 -20.27
N PHE A 99 -32.98 15.69 -19.62
CA PHE A 99 -33.20 15.71 -18.16
C PHE A 99 -31.94 15.45 -17.34
N LEU A 100 -31.00 14.68 -17.86
CA LEU A 100 -29.69 14.49 -17.23
C LEU A 100 -28.76 15.70 -17.45
N ASP A 101 -29.01 16.48 -18.52
CA ASP A 101 -28.30 17.71 -18.91
C ASP A 101 -28.89 19.00 -18.29
N LYS A 102 -29.34 18.98 -17.03
CA LYS A 102 -29.97 20.18 -16.41
C LYS A 102 -29.06 21.43 -16.40
N ASP A 103 -27.76 21.27 -16.64
CA ASP A 103 -26.80 22.32 -16.98
C ASP A 103 -26.01 21.94 -18.26
N PRO A 104 -26.09 22.72 -19.37
CA PRO A 104 -25.34 22.47 -20.61
C PRO A 104 -23.81 22.53 -20.48
N THR A 105 -23.28 23.03 -19.36
CA THR A 105 -21.84 22.96 -19.04
C THR A 105 -21.43 21.64 -18.38
N ALA A 106 -22.39 20.83 -17.94
CA ALA A 106 -22.19 19.60 -17.17
C ALA A 106 -22.23 18.33 -18.04
N ILE A 107 -21.51 18.32 -19.17
CA ILE A 107 -21.26 17.11 -19.98
C ILE A 107 -20.80 15.94 -19.10
N GLU A 108 -20.11 16.23 -17.99
CA GLU A 108 -19.64 15.28 -17.00
C GLU A 108 -20.75 14.48 -16.31
N ALA A 109 -21.91 15.08 -15.99
CA ALA A 109 -23.00 14.39 -15.29
C ALA A 109 -23.66 13.33 -16.17
N LEU A 110 -23.93 13.67 -17.44
CA LEU A 110 -24.41 12.72 -18.43
C LEU A 110 -23.35 11.65 -18.73
N ALA A 111 -22.09 12.04 -18.87
CA ALA A 111 -20.98 11.12 -19.10
C ALA A 111 -20.81 10.11 -17.96
N GLN A 112 -20.91 10.54 -16.70
CA GLN A 112 -20.86 9.68 -15.52
C GLN A 112 -22.02 8.68 -15.51
N SER A 113 -23.26 9.16 -15.68
CA SER A 113 -24.46 8.30 -15.66
C SER A 113 -24.42 7.24 -16.78
N LEU A 114 -23.99 7.65 -17.98
CA LEU A 114 -23.81 6.73 -19.10
C LEU A 114 -22.66 5.76 -18.90
N LEU A 115 -21.57 6.19 -18.24
CA LEU A 115 -20.43 5.33 -17.92
C LEU A 115 -20.82 4.23 -16.92
N THR A 116 -21.54 4.59 -15.86
CA THR A 116 -22.06 3.63 -14.87
C THR A 116 -22.95 2.59 -15.55
N ALA A 117 -23.98 3.04 -16.30
CA ALA A 117 -24.86 2.13 -17.03
C ALA A 117 -24.09 1.25 -18.04
N ALA A 118 -23.09 1.82 -18.73
CA ALA A 118 -22.24 1.10 -19.67
C ALA A 118 -21.41 -0.02 -19.01
N GLN A 119 -20.95 0.20 -17.77
CA GLN A 119 -20.13 -0.76 -17.04
C GLN A 119 -20.96 -1.88 -16.39
N GLU A 120 -22.18 -1.57 -15.97
CA GLU A 120 -23.02 -2.51 -15.21
C GLU A 120 -23.95 -3.34 -16.09
N LEU A 121 -24.46 -2.77 -17.18
CA LEU A 121 -25.55 -3.36 -17.96
C LEU A 121 -25.11 -3.93 -19.29
N PHE A 122 -23.93 -3.54 -19.79
CA PHE A 122 -23.49 -3.88 -21.15
C PHE A 122 -22.09 -4.50 -21.16
N SER A 123 -21.95 -5.59 -21.89
CA SER A 123 -20.66 -6.23 -22.13
C SER A 123 -20.02 -5.69 -23.41
N CYS A 124 -19.68 -4.40 -23.46
CA CYS A 124 -19.01 -3.78 -24.62
C CYS A 124 -18.06 -2.63 -24.24
N GLN A 125 -17.35 -2.06 -25.22
CA GLN A 125 -16.42 -0.95 -24.96
C GLN A 125 -17.22 0.30 -24.53
N PRO A 126 -17.04 0.82 -23.29
CA PRO A 126 -17.91 1.87 -22.75
C PRO A 126 -17.89 3.16 -23.57
N THR A 127 -16.72 3.62 -24.00
CA THR A 127 -16.61 4.86 -24.80
C THR A 127 -17.31 4.75 -26.16
N TRP A 128 -17.29 3.57 -26.78
CA TRP A 128 -18.01 3.33 -28.03
C TRP A 128 -19.52 3.29 -27.79
N LEU A 129 -19.98 2.63 -26.72
CA LEU A 129 -21.38 2.58 -26.33
C LEU A 129 -21.92 3.99 -26.07
N ILE A 130 -21.26 4.74 -25.21
CA ILE A 130 -21.62 6.11 -24.83
C ILE A 130 -21.70 7.01 -26.06
N LYS A 131 -20.72 6.93 -26.97
CA LYS A 131 -20.75 7.66 -28.25
C LYS A 131 -21.95 7.26 -29.11
N SER A 132 -22.22 5.96 -29.22
CA SER A 132 -23.28 5.43 -30.08
C SER A 132 -24.66 5.77 -29.54
N VAL A 133 -24.88 5.57 -28.23
CA VAL A 133 -26.15 5.87 -27.57
C VAL A 133 -26.40 7.37 -27.52
N SER A 134 -25.38 8.20 -27.25
CA SER A 134 -25.49 9.67 -27.36
C SER A 134 -26.03 10.09 -28.74
N ARG A 135 -25.50 9.52 -29.82
CA ARG A 135 -25.98 9.79 -31.19
C ARG A 135 -27.41 9.29 -31.40
N MET A 136 -27.74 8.08 -30.92
CA MET A 136 -29.10 7.53 -31.02
C MET A 136 -30.13 8.38 -30.27
N GLY A 137 -29.74 8.98 -29.14
CA GLY A 137 -30.56 9.95 -28.39
C GLY A 137 -30.55 11.37 -28.98
N GLY A 138 -30.19 11.54 -30.25
CA GLY A 138 -30.32 12.82 -30.97
C GLY A 138 -29.11 13.76 -30.88
N ARG A 139 -28.02 13.40 -30.18
CA ARG A 139 -26.83 14.28 -30.10
C ARG A 139 -26.06 14.34 -31.41
N THR A 140 -25.52 15.52 -31.72
CA THR A 140 -24.62 15.67 -32.87
C THR A 140 -23.38 14.79 -32.71
N PRO A 141 -22.69 14.40 -33.81
CA PRO A 141 -21.44 13.64 -33.71
C PRO A 141 -20.40 14.29 -32.80
N ARG A 142 -20.29 15.62 -32.84
CA ARG A 142 -19.39 16.40 -31.98
C ARG A 142 -19.76 16.27 -30.50
N GLN A 143 -21.02 16.50 -30.15
CA GLN A 143 -21.47 16.36 -28.75
C GLN A 143 -21.28 14.93 -28.24
N ALA A 144 -21.57 13.92 -29.05
CA ALA A 144 -21.35 12.53 -28.69
C ALA A 144 -19.86 12.20 -28.46
N ASP A 145 -18.97 12.82 -29.24
CA ASP A 145 -17.53 12.72 -29.04
C ASP A 145 -17.08 13.41 -27.74
N GLU A 146 -17.62 14.59 -27.43
CA GLU A 146 -17.34 15.31 -26.19
C GLU A 146 -17.80 14.51 -24.96
N ILE A 147 -19.02 13.94 -24.97
CA ILE A 147 -19.54 13.09 -23.88
C ILE A 147 -18.69 11.82 -23.71
N ALA A 148 -18.33 11.15 -24.81
CA ALA A 148 -17.51 9.94 -24.76
C ALA A 148 -16.08 10.24 -24.26
N ALA A 149 -15.52 11.40 -24.61
CA ALA A 149 -14.23 11.85 -24.11
C ALA A 149 -14.28 12.16 -22.61
N ALA A 150 -15.34 12.84 -22.14
CA ALA A 150 -15.56 13.08 -20.72
C ALA A 150 -15.66 11.77 -19.92
N ALA A 151 -16.42 10.78 -20.41
CA ALA A 151 -16.53 9.47 -19.78
C ALA A 151 -15.18 8.72 -19.75
N ALA A 152 -14.37 8.85 -20.82
CA ALA A 152 -13.03 8.29 -20.82
C ALA A 152 -12.12 8.93 -19.76
N ALA A 153 -12.19 10.26 -19.62
CA ALA A 153 -11.42 11.01 -18.62
C ALA A 153 -11.81 10.64 -17.18
N ILE A 154 -13.12 10.49 -16.91
CA ILE A 154 -13.64 10.00 -15.62
C ILE A 154 -13.06 8.62 -15.30
N ARG A 155 -13.21 7.66 -16.22
CA ARG A 155 -12.70 6.29 -16.06
C ARG A 155 -11.17 6.26 -15.88
N ASP A 156 -10.43 7.15 -16.53
CA ASP A 156 -8.98 7.26 -16.37
C ASP A 156 -8.59 7.85 -15.02
N ALA A 157 -9.36 8.81 -14.50
CA ALA A 157 -9.19 9.36 -13.16
C ALA A 157 -9.48 8.31 -12.09
N GLU A 158 -10.57 7.56 -12.19
CA GLU A 158 -10.90 6.43 -11.30
C GLU A 158 -9.80 5.38 -11.29
N ARG A 159 -9.28 5.00 -12.46
CA ARG A 159 -8.15 4.07 -12.58
C ARG A 159 -6.83 4.60 -12.02
N ARG A 160 -6.59 5.92 -12.07
CA ARG A 160 -5.43 6.54 -11.40
C ARG A 160 -5.59 6.47 -9.89
N ARG A 161 -6.72 6.94 -9.37
CA ARG A 161 -7.05 6.89 -7.94
C ARG A 161 -6.99 5.47 -7.37
N GLY A 162 -7.54 4.49 -8.09
CA GLY A 162 -7.46 3.08 -7.68
C GLY A 162 -6.03 2.54 -7.64
N ARG A 163 -5.13 3.01 -8.52
CA ARG A 163 -3.71 2.63 -8.49
C ARG A 163 -2.97 3.28 -7.32
N GLU A 164 -3.27 4.54 -7.03
CA GLU A 164 -2.71 5.30 -5.90
C GLU A 164 -3.10 4.64 -4.57
N LEU A 165 -4.40 4.40 -4.34
CA LEU A 165 -4.90 3.69 -3.15
C LEU A 165 -4.29 2.28 -3.01
N ALA A 166 -4.17 1.53 -4.11
CA ALA A 166 -3.54 0.22 -4.07
C ALA A 166 -2.02 0.30 -3.80
N HIS A 167 -1.36 1.40 -4.17
CA HIS A 167 0.04 1.62 -3.84
C HIS A 167 0.23 1.95 -2.36
N GLU A 168 -0.58 2.87 -1.82
CA GLU A 168 -0.62 3.20 -0.40
C GLU A 168 -0.89 1.95 0.45
N GLN A 169 -1.90 1.15 0.10
CA GLN A 169 -2.19 -0.11 0.80
C GLN A 169 -1.01 -1.10 0.76
N ARG A 170 -0.28 -1.19 -0.36
CA ARG A 170 0.92 -2.05 -0.43
C ARG A 170 2.05 -1.54 0.46
N GLN A 171 2.21 -0.22 0.59
CA GLN A 171 3.20 0.38 1.49
C GLN A 171 2.85 0.05 2.95
N ILE A 172 1.58 0.21 3.35
CA ILE A 172 1.09 -0.14 4.69
C ILE A 172 1.34 -1.63 4.98
N LEU A 173 0.91 -2.52 4.09
CA LEU A 173 1.12 -3.97 4.24
C LEU A 173 2.61 -4.35 4.34
N THR A 174 3.48 -3.60 3.65
CA THR A 174 4.93 -3.80 3.74
C THR A 174 5.47 -3.40 5.11
N CYS A 175 5.01 -2.26 5.65
CA CYS A 175 5.38 -1.78 6.97
C CYS A 175 4.86 -2.72 8.06
N ASP A 176 3.60 -3.14 7.98
CA ASP A 176 2.96 -4.09 8.89
C ASP A 176 3.71 -5.41 8.98
N ARG A 177 4.14 -5.96 7.84
CA ARG A 177 4.94 -7.19 7.81
C ARG A 177 6.29 -7.02 8.52
N ILE A 178 6.90 -5.84 8.44
CA ILE A 178 8.15 -5.55 9.15
C ILE A 178 7.89 -5.40 10.65
N VAL A 179 6.86 -4.65 11.03
CA VAL A 179 6.47 -4.48 12.45
C VAL A 179 6.08 -5.81 13.08
N ASP A 180 5.41 -6.72 12.37
CA ASP A 180 5.12 -8.07 12.85
C ASP A 180 6.39 -8.85 13.21
N LYS A 181 7.47 -8.71 12.42
CA LYS A 181 8.75 -9.32 12.77
C LYS A 181 9.32 -8.74 14.06
N TRP A 182 9.22 -7.43 14.26
CA TRP A 182 9.67 -6.78 15.50
C TRP A 182 8.88 -7.28 16.70
N ILE A 183 7.55 -7.32 16.60
CA ILE A 183 6.66 -7.82 17.67
C ILE A 183 6.97 -9.29 17.98
N HIS A 184 7.20 -10.11 16.95
CA HIS A 184 7.53 -11.51 17.11
C HIS A 184 8.90 -11.71 17.78
N ALA A 185 9.90 -10.93 17.37
CA ALA A 185 11.26 -10.98 17.92
C ALA A 185 11.38 -10.38 19.33
N ALA A 186 10.40 -9.58 19.75
CA ALA A 186 10.43 -8.91 21.04
C ALA A 186 10.38 -9.89 22.23
N THR A 187 11.02 -9.46 23.32
CA THR A 187 10.90 -10.09 24.64
C THR A 187 9.89 -9.32 25.47
N TRP A 188 8.84 -10.01 25.93
CA TRP A 188 7.74 -9.41 26.69
C TRP A 188 7.80 -9.83 28.16
N PRO A 189 7.64 -8.90 29.12
CA PRO A 189 7.55 -9.24 30.53
C PRO A 189 6.19 -9.89 30.87
N PRO A 190 6.10 -10.64 31.99
CA PRO A 190 4.85 -11.30 32.40
C PRO A 190 3.74 -10.31 32.78
N HIS A 191 4.11 -9.11 33.26
CA HIS A 191 3.18 -8.06 33.62
C HIS A 191 3.30 -6.92 32.60
N LEU A 192 2.30 -6.80 31.73
CA LEU A 192 2.28 -5.77 30.70
C LEU A 192 1.66 -4.49 31.25
N LYS A 193 2.34 -3.38 30.97
CA LYS A 193 1.76 -2.05 31.12
C LYS A 193 1.20 -1.63 29.77
N HIS A 194 -0.10 -1.37 29.72
CA HIS A 194 -0.72 -0.75 28.56
C HIS A 194 -0.54 0.76 28.61
N ALA A 195 -0.56 1.41 27.45
CA ALA A 195 -0.60 2.87 27.39
C ALA A 195 -1.85 3.37 28.13
N ASP A 196 -1.66 4.15 29.20
CA ASP A 196 -2.74 4.93 29.78
C ASP A 196 -3.08 6.04 28.77
N SER A 197 -4.36 6.26 28.49
CA SER A 197 -4.86 7.24 27.50
C SER A 197 -4.46 8.70 27.77
N GLU A 198 -3.74 8.99 28.85
CA GLU A 198 -3.41 10.34 29.32
C GLU A 198 -1.91 10.66 29.41
N ARG A 199 -0.98 9.70 29.21
CA ARG A 199 0.46 9.97 29.28
C ARG A 199 1.15 9.84 27.92
N SER A 200 1.16 10.95 27.19
CA SER A 200 2.13 11.18 26.12
C SER A 200 3.55 11.07 26.72
N THR A 201 4.32 10.08 26.28
CA THR A 201 5.76 10.07 26.52
C THR A 201 6.36 11.20 25.70
N GLN A 202 7.06 12.13 26.34
CA GLN A 202 7.77 13.22 25.66
C GLN A 202 9.23 12.86 25.40
N ARG A 203 9.78 13.30 24.26
CA ARG A 203 11.20 13.25 23.92
C ARG A 203 12.06 13.72 25.09
N ARG A 204 13.08 12.93 25.47
CA ARG A 204 13.97 13.26 26.61
C ARG A 204 15.27 13.95 26.21
N ARG A 205 15.67 13.84 24.95
CA ARG A 205 16.88 14.46 24.44
C ARG A 205 16.69 14.88 22.99
N MET A 206 17.23 16.05 22.64
CA MET A 206 17.34 16.46 21.24
C MET A 206 18.50 15.72 20.59
N PRO A 207 18.33 15.26 19.34
CA PRO A 207 19.45 14.70 18.58
C PRO A 207 20.61 15.69 18.54
N THR A 208 21.82 15.20 18.81
CA THR A 208 23.01 16.04 18.68
C THR A 208 23.67 15.76 17.34
N PRO A 209 24.00 16.80 16.56
CA PRO A 209 24.88 16.65 15.41
C PRO A 209 26.24 16.15 15.91
N SER A 210 26.53 14.86 15.75
CA SER A 210 27.90 14.36 15.79
C SER A 210 28.44 14.47 14.36
N GLY A 211 29.65 14.99 14.17
CA GLY A 211 30.17 15.50 12.88
C GLY A 211 30.24 14.52 11.69
N ILE A 212 29.70 13.31 11.82
CA ILE A 212 29.59 12.26 10.80
C ILE A 212 28.12 11.83 10.58
N ALA A 213 27.22 12.02 11.56
CA ALA A 213 25.82 11.65 11.49
C ALA A 213 24.98 12.77 10.85
N SER A 214 24.29 12.47 9.75
CA SER A 214 23.27 13.36 9.20
C SER A 214 22.04 13.32 10.11
N VAL A 215 21.86 14.33 10.95
CA VAL A 215 20.61 14.53 11.68
C VAL A 215 19.55 14.99 10.68
N GLY A 216 18.46 14.24 10.60
CA GLY A 216 17.31 14.56 9.75
C GLY A 216 16.01 14.64 10.55
N SER A 217 14.93 14.99 9.87
CA SER A 217 13.60 15.06 10.47
C SER A 217 12.49 14.92 9.43
N PHE A 218 11.32 14.46 9.87
CA PHE A 218 10.09 14.44 9.07
C PHE A 218 8.87 14.78 9.93
N ASP A 219 7.83 15.31 9.32
CA ASP A 219 6.53 15.54 9.96
C ASP A 219 5.78 14.20 10.12
N SER A 220 5.47 13.81 11.35
CA SER A 220 4.72 12.57 11.64
C SER A 220 3.23 12.87 11.75
N GLU A 221 2.41 12.14 11.00
CA GLU A 221 0.95 12.18 11.10
C GLU A 221 0.49 11.47 12.36
N LYS A 222 1.09 10.31 12.70
CA LYS A 222 0.73 9.56 13.92
C LYS A 222 0.98 10.34 15.20
N ASN A 223 2.07 11.11 15.26
CA ASN A 223 2.46 11.87 16.44
C ASN A 223 1.97 13.32 16.41
N GLY A 224 1.62 13.85 15.24
CA GLY A 224 1.27 15.26 15.04
C GLY A 224 2.43 16.24 15.32
N THR A 225 3.67 15.77 15.27
CA THR A 225 4.88 16.55 15.57
C THR A 225 6.05 16.13 14.68
N VAL A 226 7.09 16.96 14.63
CA VAL A 226 8.34 16.65 13.91
C VAL A 226 9.14 15.59 14.66
N VAL A 227 9.39 14.46 14.00
CA VAL A 227 10.26 13.37 14.47
C VAL A 227 11.65 13.59 13.91
N HIS A 228 12.69 13.33 14.72
CA HIS A 228 14.08 13.46 14.28
C HIS A 228 14.82 12.15 14.43
N PHE A 229 15.83 11.94 13.59
CA PHE A 229 16.69 10.75 13.58
C PHE A 229 18.16 11.14 13.43
N GLU A 230 19.06 10.32 13.97
CA GLU A 230 20.53 10.48 13.91
C GLU A 230 21.17 9.61 12.80
N SER A 231 20.42 8.70 12.18
CA SER A 231 20.94 7.85 11.10
C SER A 231 19.88 7.49 10.04
N LEU A 232 20.31 7.16 8.82
CA LEU A 232 19.41 6.64 7.77
C LEU A 232 18.77 5.30 8.16
N LEU A 233 19.41 4.55 9.06
CA LEU A 233 18.82 3.33 9.59
C LEU A 233 17.65 3.64 10.53
N GLU A 234 17.81 4.60 11.43
CA GLU A 234 16.71 5.12 12.26
C GLU A 234 15.59 5.68 11.40
N GLU A 235 15.91 6.51 10.40
CA GLU A 235 14.92 7.02 9.44
C GLU A 235 14.09 5.88 8.84
N SER A 236 14.74 4.82 8.36
CA SER A 236 14.04 3.67 7.76
C SER A 236 13.13 2.94 8.75
N VAL A 237 13.54 2.83 10.02
CA VAL A 237 12.73 2.21 11.08
C VAL A 237 11.57 3.13 11.48
N PHE A 238 11.80 4.44 11.58
CA PHE A 238 10.78 5.40 11.99
C PHE A 238 9.72 5.56 10.90
N ILE A 239 10.12 5.62 9.63
CA ILE A 239 9.18 5.59 8.48
C ILE A 239 8.38 4.28 8.46
N THR A 240 8.99 3.15 8.81
CA THR A 240 8.27 1.88 8.91
C THR A 240 7.23 1.89 10.04
N ALA A 241 7.55 2.52 11.18
CA ALA A 241 6.59 2.71 12.27
C ALA A 241 5.47 3.69 11.90
N GLU A 242 5.80 4.80 11.23
CA GLU A 242 4.85 5.78 10.69
C GLU A 242 3.91 5.18 9.64
N GLY A 243 4.37 4.23 8.83
CA GLY A 243 3.55 3.60 7.78
C GLY A 243 2.73 2.38 8.21
N SER A 244 2.85 1.91 9.46
CA SER A 244 2.19 0.67 9.91
C SER A 244 0.89 0.92 10.68
N ASP A 245 -0.17 0.18 10.35
CA ASP A 245 -1.47 0.21 11.05
C ASP A 245 -1.43 -0.51 12.41
N LYS A 246 -0.35 -1.22 12.69
CA LYS A 246 -0.11 -1.89 13.99
C LYS A 246 0.43 -0.92 15.05
N ILE A 247 0.95 0.23 14.63
CA ILE A 247 1.48 1.26 15.50
C ILE A 247 0.45 2.38 15.63
N LEU A 248 0.08 2.71 16.86
CA LEU A 248 -0.81 3.84 17.15
C LEU A 248 -0.03 5.15 17.17
N THR A 249 1.04 5.21 17.96
CA THR A 249 1.97 6.34 18.08
C THR A 249 3.37 5.81 18.38
N TYR A 250 4.38 6.66 18.27
CA TYR A 250 5.73 6.32 18.68
C TYR A 250 6.49 7.54 19.23
N GLN A 251 7.56 7.33 19.97
CA GLN A 251 8.37 8.41 20.54
C GLN A 251 9.85 8.06 20.44
N GLU A 252 10.60 8.88 19.72
CA GLU A 252 12.07 8.79 19.68
C GLU A 252 12.70 9.26 21.00
N GLN A 253 13.82 8.67 21.39
CA GLN A 253 14.56 9.00 22.62
C GLN A 253 13.64 9.15 23.86
N PRO A 254 12.83 8.11 24.18
CA PRO A 254 11.66 8.22 25.05
C PRO A 254 11.99 8.24 26.54
N CYS A 255 13.13 7.69 26.92
CA CYS A 255 13.55 7.55 28.31
C CYS A 255 15.07 7.58 28.44
N GLN A 256 15.55 7.72 29.68
CA GLN A 256 16.95 7.69 30.04
C GLN A 256 17.20 6.42 30.87
N ILE A 257 18.20 5.63 30.48
CA ILE A 257 18.53 4.37 31.15
C ILE A 257 19.99 4.39 31.59
N ALA A 258 20.21 4.11 32.88
CA ALA A 258 21.54 3.95 33.44
C ALA A 258 22.07 2.54 33.20
N TYR A 259 23.36 2.42 32.90
CA TYR A 259 24.04 1.13 32.74
C TYR A 259 25.49 1.21 33.22
N ILE A 260 26.08 0.06 33.51
CA ILE A 260 27.51 -0.04 33.83
C ILE A 260 28.26 -0.42 32.57
N GLY A 261 29.24 0.40 32.16
CA GLY A 261 30.07 0.15 30.99
C GLY A 261 31.14 -0.91 31.23
N GLU A 262 31.88 -1.27 30.18
CA GLU A 262 33.05 -2.16 30.28
C GLU A 262 34.16 -1.57 31.17
N ASP A 263 34.18 -0.25 31.34
CA ASP A 263 35.06 0.48 32.25
C ASP A 263 34.63 0.37 33.73
N GLY A 264 33.53 -0.33 34.02
CA GLY A 264 32.93 -0.43 35.35
C GLY A 264 32.27 0.86 35.85
N GLN A 265 32.18 1.90 35.00
CA GLN A 265 31.58 3.18 35.38
C GLN A 265 30.10 3.24 35.00
N SER A 266 29.36 4.10 35.70
CA SER A 266 27.96 4.36 35.37
C SER A 266 27.85 5.31 34.19
N HIS A 267 27.14 4.87 33.16
CA HIS A 267 26.82 5.63 31.95
C HIS A 267 25.31 5.81 31.83
N THR A 268 24.92 6.72 30.94
CA THR A 268 23.53 6.96 30.56
C THR A 268 23.40 6.76 29.05
N TYR A 269 22.36 6.06 28.62
CA TYR A 269 21.95 6.06 27.22
C TYR A 269 20.44 6.30 27.07
N TYR A 270 20.05 6.66 25.85
CA TYR A 270 18.68 6.96 25.46
C TYR A 270 18.32 5.98 24.34
N PRO A 271 17.37 5.03 24.57
CA PRO A 271 16.91 4.14 23.52
C PRO A 271 16.34 4.90 22.33
N ASP A 272 16.40 4.32 21.14
CA ASP A 272 16.02 5.05 19.92
C ASP A 272 14.51 5.30 19.82
N LEU A 273 13.66 4.33 20.18
CA LEU A 273 12.23 4.40 19.90
C LEU A 273 11.37 3.69 20.96
N LEU A 274 10.23 4.26 21.30
CA LEU A 274 9.14 3.58 22.02
C LEU A 274 7.91 3.56 21.14
N LEU A 275 7.40 2.37 20.85
CA LEU A 275 6.23 2.12 20.02
C LEU A 275 5.01 1.85 20.91
N THR A 276 3.89 2.52 20.63
CA THR A 276 2.57 2.15 21.17
C THR A 276 1.85 1.32 20.13
N LEU A 277 1.60 0.04 20.40
CA LEU A 277 0.85 -0.83 19.50
C LEU A 277 -0.66 -0.51 19.56
N ASN A 278 -1.40 -0.88 18.51
CA ASN A 278 -2.85 -0.68 18.43
C ASN A 278 -3.65 -1.45 19.51
N ASP A 279 -3.08 -2.51 20.07
CA ASP A 279 -3.62 -3.26 21.22
C ASP A 279 -3.21 -2.67 22.59
N GLY A 280 -2.56 -1.51 22.57
CA GLY A 280 -2.12 -0.77 23.75
C GLY A 280 -0.82 -1.26 24.38
N ARG A 281 -0.21 -2.34 23.89
CA ARG A 281 1.11 -2.77 24.37
C ARG A 281 2.18 -1.76 23.97
N MET A 282 3.19 -1.62 24.81
CA MET A 282 4.33 -0.74 24.59
C MET A 282 5.56 -1.56 24.23
N LEU A 283 6.28 -1.18 23.17
CA LEU A 283 7.49 -1.87 22.72
C LEU A 283 8.66 -0.89 22.62
N LEU A 284 9.63 -1.02 23.51
CA LEU A 284 10.88 -0.26 23.47
C LEU A 284 11.82 -0.90 22.46
N ALA A 285 12.34 -0.10 21.53
CA ALA A 285 13.18 -0.55 20.44
C ALA A 285 14.50 0.22 20.35
N GLU A 286 15.56 -0.52 20.07
CA GLU A 286 16.89 0.02 19.73
C GLU A 286 17.22 -0.28 18.28
N VAL A 287 17.72 0.72 17.56
CA VAL A 287 18.04 0.62 16.14
C VAL A 287 19.53 0.45 15.96
N LYS A 288 19.95 -0.70 15.41
CA LYS A 288 21.36 -1.00 15.10
C LYS A 288 21.45 -1.88 13.85
N PRO A 289 22.52 -1.74 13.03
CA PRO A 289 22.82 -2.75 12.02
C PRO A 289 22.96 -4.12 12.70
N LEU A 290 22.44 -5.18 12.07
CA LEU A 290 22.32 -6.51 12.71
C LEU A 290 23.64 -6.98 13.35
N TRP A 291 24.76 -6.91 12.63
CA TRP A 291 26.07 -7.33 13.15
C TRP A 291 26.57 -6.48 14.34
N GLN A 292 26.18 -5.19 14.43
CA GLN A 292 26.59 -4.33 15.54
C GLN A 292 25.89 -4.70 16.85
N MET A 293 24.73 -5.38 16.77
CA MET A 293 24.03 -5.83 17.96
C MET A 293 24.82 -6.89 18.74
N ALA A 294 25.78 -7.57 18.08
CA ALA A 294 26.66 -8.54 18.72
C ALA A 294 27.82 -7.92 19.51
N LEU A 295 28.12 -6.63 19.30
CA LEU A 295 29.23 -5.96 20.00
C LEU A 295 28.98 -5.96 21.50
N THR A 296 30.01 -6.26 22.31
CA THR A 296 29.88 -6.37 23.77
C THR A 296 29.26 -5.11 24.39
N THR A 297 29.78 -3.93 24.04
CA THR A 297 29.23 -2.62 24.46
C THR A 297 27.74 -2.44 24.15
N ASN A 298 27.27 -2.91 22.99
CA ASN A 298 25.87 -2.81 22.61
C ASN A 298 25.02 -3.84 23.37
N ARG A 299 25.53 -5.06 23.58
CA ARG A 299 24.84 -6.09 24.37
C ARG A 299 24.63 -5.63 25.82
N ILE A 300 25.61 -4.98 26.43
CA ILE A 300 25.50 -4.39 27.77
C ILE A 300 24.35 -3.36 27.83
N LYS A 301 24.30 -2.43 26.87
CA LYS A 301 23.22 -1.44 26.78
C LYS A 301 21.86 -2.11 26.58
N CYS A 302 21.78 -3.09 25.68
CA CYS A 302 20.54 -3.83 25.40
C CYS A 302 20.04 -4.57 26.63
N GLU A 303 20.94 -5.16 27.43
CA GLU A 303 20.57 -5.86 28.65
C GLU A 303 20.02 -4.89 29.71
N ALA A 304 20.62 -3.70 29.87
CA ALA A 304 20.06 -2.64 30.72
C ALA A 304 18.68 -2.19 30.22
N ALA A 305 18.50 -2.07 28.91
CA ALA A 305 17.23 -1.71 28.27
C ALA A 305 16.15 -2.73 28.54
N GLN A 306 16.48 -4.00 28.36
CA GLN A 306 15.57 -5.11 28.54
C GLN A 306 15.11 -5.20 29.99
N ARG A 307 16.02 -5.01 30.96
CA ARG A 307 15.66 -4.96 32.38
C ARG A 307 14.75 -3.77 32.67
N TYR A 308 15.06 -2.59 32.14
CA TYR A 308 14.23 -1.40 32.29
C TYR A 308 12.83 -1.61 31.71
N ALA A 309 12.73 -2.09 30.48
CA ALA A 309 11.47 -2.40 29.80
C ALA A 309 10.65 -3.41 30.60
N ALA A 310 11.28 -4.47 31.11
CA ALA A 310 10.61 -5.46 31.93
C ALA A 310 10.04 -4.87 33.24
N GLN A 311 10.78 -3.97 33.90
CA GLN A 311 10.34 -3.28 35.12
C GLN A 311 9.21 -2.29 34.86
N THR A 312 9.14 -1.68 33.68
CA THR A 312 8.07 -0.76 33.28
C THR A 312 6.86 -1.45 32.65
N GLY A 313 6.95 -2.76 32.40
CA GLY A 313 5.91 -3.57 31.75
C GLY A 313 5.87 -3.43 30.23
N TRP A 314 6.97 -3.01 29.60
CA TRP A 314 7.13 -2.86 28.16
C TRP A 314 7.83 -4.07 27.55
N GLY A 315 7.54 -4.36 26.28
CA GLY A 315 8.35 -5.25 25.46
C GLY A 315 9.69 -4.60 25.10
N TRP A 316 10.68 -5.43 24.75
CA TRP A 316 11.99 -5.00 24.28
C TRP A 316 12.37 -5.68 22.96
N VAL A 317 12.96 -4.93 22.02
CA VAL A 317 13.54 -5.48 20.80
C VAL A 317 14.72 -4.64 20.31
N SER A 318 15.74 -5.26 19.73
CA SER A 318 16.74 -4.55 18.91
C SER A 318 16.50 -4.87 17.44
N VAL A 319 16.40 -3.85 16.61
CA VAL A 319 15.97 -3.94 15.21
C VAL A 319 16.96 -3.29 14.26
N GLY A 320 17.04 -3.83 13.05
CA GLY A 320 17.81 -3.31 11.93
C GLY A 320 16.92 -3.08 10.72
N SER A 321 17.54 -3.01 9.54
CA SER A 321 16.81 -2.75 8.30
C SER A 321 15.91 -3.93 7.92
N SER A 322 14.81 -3.64 7.21
CA SER A 322 13.94 -4.67 6.61
C SER A 322 13.39 -5.72 7.59
N GLY A 323 13.24 -5.35 8.87
CA GLY A 323 12.75 -6.24 9.91
C GLY A 323 13.76 -7.21 10.49
N GLN A 324 15.07 -6.98 10.25
CA GLN A 324 16.11 -7.70 10.98
C GLN A 324 16.00 -7.40 12.48
N ALA A 325 16.28 -8.38 13.32
CA ALA A 325 16.26 -8.24 14.77
C ALA A 325 17.38 -9.05 15.43
N TYR A 326 17.69 -8.75 16.70
CA TYR A 326 18.70 -9.49 17.49
C TYR A 326 18.51 -11.00 17.42
N ARG A 327 17.25 -11.45 17.46
CA ARG A 327 16.87 -12.86 17.38
C ARG A 327 17.34 -13.55 16.09
N ASP A 328 17.55 -12.81 15.01
CA ASP A 328 18.12 -13.37 13.77
C ASP A 328 19.57 -13.82 13.97
N LEU A 329 20.34 -13.22 14.89
CA LEU A 329 21.69 -13.69 15.25
C LEU A 329 21.62 -14.95 16.10
N GLU A 330 20.68 -15.02 17.05
CA GLU A 330 20.49 -16.19 17.92
C GLU A 330 20.13 -17.44 17.10
N GLN A 331 19.35 -17.25 16.02
CA GLN A 331 18.84 -18.33 15.17
C GLN A 331 19.65 -18.55 13.90
N ARG A 332 20.68 -17.74 13.64
CA ARG A 332 21.49 -17.86 12.43
C ARG A 332 22.21 -19.20 12.42
N ASP A 333 22.07 -19.94 11.32
CA ASP A 333 22.85 -21.14 11.09
C ASP A 333 24.32 -20.80 10.87
N ILE A 334 25.20 -21.52 11.55
CA ILE A 334 26.66 -21.39 11.46
C ILE A 334 27.21 -22.78 11.18
N SER A 335 27.94 -22.93 10.09
CA SER A 335 28.50 -24.23 9.71
C SER A 335 29.37 -24.84 10.81
N ASP A 336 29.33 -26.16 10.96
CA ASP A 336 30.14 -26.89 11.94
C ASP A 336 31.63 -26.56 11.80
N LEU A 337 32.12 -26.39 10.56
CA LEU A 337 33.49 -25.98 10.29
C LEU A 337 33.80 -24.61 10.87
N THR A 338 32.96 -23.59 10.59
CA THR A 338 33.12 -22.24 11.13
C THR A 338 33.10 -22.24 12.66
N ARG A 339 32.14 -22.96 13.26
CA ARG A 339 32.02 -23.05 14.72
C ARG A 339 33.25 -23.71 15.34
N ALA A 340 33.70 -24.83 14.77
CA ALA A 340 34.90 -25.53 15.24
C ALA A 340 36.16 -24.67 15.10
N SER A 341 36.35 -23.96 13.99
CA SER A 341 37.49 -23.06 13.77
C SER A 341 37.53 -21.92 14.79
N LEU A 342 36.40 -21.24 15.02
CA LEU A 342 36.34 -20.14 15.99
C LEU A 342 36.54 -20.63 17.43
N THR A 343 35.95 -21.78 17.78
CA THR A 343 36.09 -22.38 19.11
C THR A 343 37.53 -22.81 19.38
N ALA A 344 38.18 -23.47 18.41
CA ALA A 344 39.57 -23.87 18.54
C ALA A 344 40.50 -22.67 18.74
N ALA A 345 40.30 -21.60 17.97
CA ALA A 345 41.08 -20.37 18.10
C ALA A 345 40.87 -19.69 19.47
N LEU A 346 39.64 -19.67 20.00
CA LEU A 346 39.34 -19.09 21.32
C LEU A 346 39.93 -19.90 22.48
N ASN A 347 40.03 -21.21 22.34
CA ASN A 347 40.69 -22.06 23.35
C ASN A 347 42.19 -21.77 23.50
N GLU A 348 42.83 -21.19 22.47
CA GLU A 348 44.22 -20.74 22.52
C GLU A 348 44.36 -19.32 23.09
N GLY A 349 43.26 -18.56 23.15
CA GLY A 349 43.19 -17.21 23.69
C GLY A 349 42.35 -16.26 22.82
N PRO A 350 42.35 -14.95 23.14
CA PRO A 350 41.59 -13.98 22.37
C PRO A 350 41.99 -13.93 20.89
N VAL A 351 41.01 -13.94 20.00
CA VAL A 351 41.24 -13.88 18.55
C VAL A 351 41.37 -12.43 18.10
N SER A 352 42.55 -12.07 17.60
CA SER A 352 42.84 -10.76 17.01
C SER A 352 42.35 -10.66 15.56
N TRP A 353 42.35 -9.45 14.99
CA TRP A 353 42.00 -9.26 13.57
C TRP A 353 42.87 -10.07 12.62
N ALA A 354 44.18 -10.14 12.89
CA ALA A 354 45.14 -10.88 12.09
C ALA A 354 44.85 -12.38 12.12
N HIS A 355 44.63 -12.93 13.33
CA HIS A 355 44.28 -14.34 13.51
C HIS A 355 42.95 -14.67 12.81
N LEU A 356 41.92 -13.80 12.89
CA LEU A 356 40.68 -14.01 12.16
C LEU A 356 40.88 -14.04 10.63
N GLN A 357 41.77 -13.20 10.08
CA GLN A 357 42.06 -13.25 8.63
C GLN A 357 42.72 -14.58 8.24
N GLU A 358 43.60 -15.12 9.08
CA GLU A 358 44.20 -16.44 8.86
C GLU A 358 43.13 -17.53 8.85
N LEU A 359 42.22 -17.55 9.83
CA LEU A 359 41.10 -18.49 9.87
C LEU A 359 40.20 -18.39 8.62
N ARG A 360 39.99 -17.19 8.09
CA ARG A 360 39.22 -16.97 6.86
C ARG A 360 39.85 -17.57 5.60
N THR A 361 41.15 -17.83 5.61
CA THR A 361 41.80 -18.56 4.50
C THR A 361 41.49 -20.06 4.51
N GLN A 362 41.06 -20.58 5.66
CA GLN A 362 40.82 -22.01 5.90
C GLN A 362 39.34 -22.37 5.98
N ALA A 363 38.48 -21.41 6.38
CA ALA A 363 37.03 -21.56 6.45
C ALA A 363 36.33 -20.29 5.95
N PRO A 364 35.13 -20.39 5.35
CA PRO A 364 34.39 -19.24 4.81
C PRO A 364 33.69 -18.43 5.91
N ILE A 365 34.46 -17.86 6.86
CA ILE A 365 33.93 -17.14 8.02
C ILE A 365 33.54 -15.71 7.64
N THR A 366 32.24 -15.42 7.57
CA THR A 366 31.76 -14.05 7.34
C THR A 366 31.72 -13.23 8.63
N ALA A 367 31.58 -11.90 8.51
CA ALA A 367 31.38 -11.04 9.68
C ALA A 367 30.08 -11.36 10.44
N MET A 368 29.04 -11.80 9.71
CA MET A 368 27.77 -12.18 10.32
C MET A 368 27.87 -13.50 11.09
N ASP A 369 28.71 -14.43 10.62
CA ASP A 369 28.95 -15.68 11.35
C ASP A 369 29.70 -15.43 12.66
N VAL A 370 30.67 -14.49 12.66
CA VAL A 370 31.32 -14.06 13.90
C VAL A 370 30.33 -13.39 14.84
N ALA A 371 29.48 -12.50 14.34
CA ALA A 371 28.46 -11.83 15.15
C ALA A 371 27.46 -12.82 15.77
N ALA A 372 26.97 -13.78 14.97
CA ALA A 372 26.07 -14.81 15.47
C ALA A 372 26.76 -15.76 16.43
N PHE A 373 28.00 -16.18 16.15
CA PHE A 373 28.80 -17.00 17.06
C PHE A 373 29.00 -16.28 18.40
N ALA A 374 29.30 -14.98 18.38
CA ALA A 374 29.46 -14.17 19.59
C ALA A 374 28.18 -14.14 20.44
N VAL A 375 27.02 -14.01 19.80
CA VAL A 375 25.72 -14.04 20.48
C VAL A 375 25.40 -15.44 21.03
N GLN A 376 25.51 -16.48 20.20
CA GLN A 376 25.11 -17.85 20.53
C GLN A 376 25.99 -18.48 21.61
N GLU A 377 27.29 -18.20 21.60
CA GLU A 377 28.27 -18.77 22.55
C GLU A 377 28.60 -17.83 23.72
N ASN A 378 27.89 -16.69 23.82
CA ASN A 378 28.14 -15.66 24.83
C ASN A 378 29.61 -15.19 24.87
N ILE A 379 30.18 -14.90 23.71
CA ILE A 379 31.56 -14.44 23.52
C ILE A 379 31.56 -12.92 23.34
N GLY A 380 32.58 -12.25 23.87
CA GLY A 380 32.79 -10.81 23.72
C GLY A 380 33.32 -10.49 22.33
N LEU A 381 32.82 -9.41 21.72
CA LEU A 381 33.23 -8.91 20.41
C LEU A 381 33.46 -7.39 20.46
N GLU A 382 34.71 -7.01 20.21
CA GLU A 382 35.17 -5.61 20.10
C GLU A 382 35.81 -5.38 18.73
N LEU A 383 35.81 -4.12 18.27
CA LEU A 383 36.43 -3.72 16.99
C LEU A 383 37.66 -2.83 17.15
N PHE A 384 37.82 -2.16 18.29
CA PHE A 384 38.86 -1.16 18.52
C PHE A 384 39.52 -1.32 19.90
N PRO A 385 40.59 -2.12 20.03
CA PRO A 385 41.12 -3.02 19.00
C PRO A 385 40.18 -4.22 18.73
N TYR A 386 40.32 -4.84 17.56
CA TYR A 386 39.51 -6.02 17.25
C TYR A 386 39.85 -7.18 18.19
N ARG A 387 38.83 -7.72 18.86
CA ARG A 387 39.00 -8.84 19.78
C ARG A 387 37.72 -9.68 19.85
N LEU A 388 37.87 -10.98 19.67
CA LEU A 388 36.90 -11.99 20.07
C LEU A 388 37.44 -12.71 21.31
N TYR A 389 36.70 -12.79 22.42
CA TYR A 389 37.23 -13.25 23.71
C TYR A 389 36.15 -13.85 24.62
N HIS A 390 36.51 -14.71 25.58
CA HIS A 390 35.55 -15.14 26.59
C HIS A 390 35.22 -13.98 27.53
N VAL A 391 33.93 -13.69 27.72
CA VAL A 391 33.48 -12.58 28.59
C VAL A 391 33.97 -12.74 30.04
N ASN A 392 34.26 -13.97 30.47
CA ASN A 392 34.81 -14.27 31.80
C ASN A 392 36.32 -13.98 31.95
N ASP A 393 37.04 -13.70 30.86
CA ASP A 393 38.49 -13.41 30.88
C ASP A 393 38.79 -11.93 31.19
N VAL A 394 37.75 -11.13 31.48
CA VAL A 394 37.83 -9.67 31.71
C VAL A 394 37.32 -9.29 33.09
#